data_AF-A0A6J7U5J6-F1
#
_entry.id   AF-A0A6J7U5J6-F1
#
_cell.length_a   1.000
_cell.length_b   1.000
_cell.length_c   1.000
_cell.angle_alpha   90.00
_cell.angle_beta   90.00
_cell.angle_gamma   90.00
#
_symmetry.space_group_name_H-M   'P 1'
#
loop_
_entity.id
_entity.type
_entity.pdbx_description
1 polymer ?
#
loop_
_entity_poly.entity_id
_entity_poly.type
_entity_poly.pdbx_seq_one_letter_code
_entity_poly.pdbx_strand_id
1 'polypeptide(L)' 'MSKVSWVGNETGNTSSASIPLALFEAADTNRLKTGDNVLLVGFGAGMTAASAVIKWTQP' A
#
# COMPACT_ATOMS: atom_id res chain seq x y z
N MET A 1 11.45 8.42 -0.29
CA MET A 1 10.68 7.73 0.78
C MET A 1 9.35 8.40 1.11
N SER A 2 9.18 9.72 0.98
CA SER A 2 7.94 10.42 1.36
C SER A 2 6.63 9.94 0.69
N LYS A 3 6.70 9.27 -0.47
CA LYS A 3 5.53 8.72 -1.19
C LYS A 3 5.33 7.22 -1.00
N VAL A 4 6.21 6.55 -0.27
CA VAL A 4 6.09 5.13 0.07
C VAL A 4 5.39 5.02 1.43
N SER A 5 4.39 4.14 1.53
CA SER A 5 3.80 3.77 2.81
C SER A 5 4.59 2.60 3.40
N TRP A 6 4.90 2.66 4.70
CA TRP A 6 5.71 1.69 5.41
C TRP A 6 5.14 1.47 6.81
N VAL A 7 4.75 0.23 7.09
CA VAL A 7 4.23 -0.24 8.39
C VAL A 7 5.04 -1.42 8.93
N GLY A 8 6.18 -1.74 8.30
CA GLY A 8 6.98 -2.91 8.64
C GLY A 8 7.69 -2.80 9.99
N ASN A 9 7.82 -1.60 10.55
CA ASN A 9 8.28 -1.38 11.92
C ASN A 9 7.31 -1.92 12.97
N GLU A 10 6.01 -2.00 12.65
CA GLU A 10 4.98 -2.49 13.58
C GLU A 10 4.54 -3.92 13.25
N THR A 11 4.47 -4.25 11.95
CA THR A 11 3.82 -5.49 11.48
C THR A 11 4.77 -6.53 10.89
N GLY A 12 6.02 -6.14 10.56
CA GLY A 12 6.93 -7.01 9.82
C GLY A 12 6.41 -7.37 8.42
N ASN A 13 6.78 -8.56 7.92
CA ASN A 13 6.28 -9.08 6.65
C ASN A 13 5.07 -9.97 6.91
N THR A 14 3.89 -9.49 6.53
CA THR A 14 2.60 -10.20 6.70
C THR A 14 2.10 -10.82 5.40
N SER A 15 3.02 -11.08 4.45
CA SER A 15 2.73 -11.64 3.13
C SER A 15 1.67 -10.81 2.40
N SER A 16 0.57 -11.40 1.98
CA SER A 16 -0.53 -10.73 1.27
C SER A 16 -1.14 -9.54 2.04
N ALA A 17 -1.06 -9.52 3.37
CA ALA A 17 -1.61 -8.43 4.18
C ALA A 17 -0.72 -7.18 4.19
N SER A 18 0.52 -7.24 3.71
CA SER A 18 1.48 -6.13 3.78
C SER A 18 0.98 -4.89 3.02
N ILE A 19 0.39 -5.08 1.83
CA ILE A 19 -0.15 -4.00 1.01
C ILE A 19 -1.39 -3.35 1.64
N PRO A 20 -2.45 -4.09 2.01
CA PRO A 20 -3.64 -3.47 2.60
C PRO A 20 -3.36 -2.81 3.96
N LEU A 21 -2.46 -3.35 4.80
CA LEU A 21 -2.06 -2.70 6.05
C LEU A 21 -1.37 -1.35 5.79
N ALA A 22 -0.42 -1.31 4.85
CA ALA A 22 0.25 -0.06 4.49
C ALA A 22 -0.71 0.96 3.83
N LEU A 23 -1.69 0.49 3.06
CA LEU A 23 -2.70 1.34 2.44
C LEU A 23 -3.67 1.93 3.47
N PHE A 24 -4.11 1.11 4.43
CA PHE A 24 -4.96 1.54 5.55
C PHE A 24 -4.27 2.62 6.37
N GLU A 25 -3.02 2.40 6.80
CA GLU A 25 -2.25 3.40 7.55
C GLU A 25 -2.09 4.71 6.78
N ALA A 26 -1.84 4.65 5.46
CA ALA A 26 -1.73 5.84 4.64
C ALA A 26 -3.05 6.62 4.51
N ALA A 27 -4.19 5.93 4.53
CA ALA A 27 -5.50 6.57 4.56
C ALA A 27 -5.76 7.21 5.94
N ASP A 28 -5.54 6.47 7.03
CA ASP A 28 -5.79 6.91 8.41
C ASP A 28 -4.93 8.13 8.80
N THR A 29 -3.67 8.15 8.34
CA THR A 29 -2.73 9.26 8.58
C THR A 29 -2.88 10.44 7.61
N ASN A 30 -3.98 10.52 6.85
CA ASN A 30 -4.27 11.58 5.87
C ASN A 30 -3.18 11.78 4.80
N ARG A 31 -2.45 10.70 4.44
CA ARG A 31 -1.43 10.74 3.38
C ARG A 31 -2.01 10.50 1.99
N LEU A 32 -3.26 10.05 1.90
CA LEU A 32 -4.01 9.89 0.67
C LEU A 32 -5.10 10.96 0.58
N LYS A 33 -5.27 11.54 -0.59
CA LYS A 33 -6.35 12.48 -0.89
C LYS A 33 -7.23 11.94 -2.00
N THR A 34 -8.51 12.29 -1.97
CA THR A 34 -9.43 12.00 -3.07
C THR A 34 -8.86 12.52 -4.38
N GLY A 35 -8.77 11.62 -5.37
CA GLY A 35 -8.19 11.90 -6.67
C GLY A 35 -6.70 11.57 -6.79
N ASP A 36 -6.02 11.14 -5.73
CA ASP A 36 -4.63 10.68 -5.85
C ASP A 36 -4.54 9.40 -6.69
N ASN A 37 -3.44 9.26 -7.44
CA ASN A 37 -3.10 7.99 -8.08
C ASN A 37 -2.21 7.19 -7.13
N VAL A 38 -2.65 5.99 -6.75
CA VAL A 38 -1.93 5.11 -5.83
C VAL A 38 -1.38 3.92 -6.60
N LEU A 39 -0.07 3.71 -6.51
CA LEU A 39 0.62 2.56 -7.10
C LEU A 39 0.76 1.45 -6.05
N LEU A 40 0.22 0.28 -6.36
CA LEU A 40 0.37 -0.96 -5.60
C LEU A 40 1.36 -1.88 -6.31
N VAL A 41 2.32 -2.44 -5.58
CA VAL A 41 3.31 -3.38 -6.12
C VAL A 41 3.48 -4.52 -5.14
N GLY A 42 3.34 -5.76 -5.63
CA GLY A 42 3.48 -6.97 -4.82
C GLY A 42 4.31 -8.03 -5.53
N PHE A 43 5.04 -8.83 -4.74
CA PHE A 43 5.75 -10.02 -5.19
C PHE A 43 5.68 -11.09 -4.09
N GLY A 44 5.80 -12.36 -4.46
CA GLY A 44 5.70 -13.46 -3.50
C GLY A 44 6.14 -14.81 -4.05
N ALA A 45 6.01 -15.84 -3.20
CA ALA A 45 6.35 -17.21 -3.54
C ALA A 45 5.64 -17.66 -4.83
N GLY A 46 6.37 -18.37 -5.70
CA GLY A 46 5.96 -18.64 -7.07
C GLY A 46 7.15 -18.95 -7.97
N MET A 47 7.76 -18.01 -8.70
CA MET A 47 7.71 -16.53 -8.64
C MET A 47 6.41 -15.90 -9.15
N THR A 48 5.81 -15.01 -8.35
CA THR A 48 4.68 -14.15 -8.76
C THR A 48 5.01 -12.68 -8.50
N ALA A 49 4.61 -11.81 -9.42
CA ALA A 49 4.72 -10.36 -9.27
C ALA A 49 3.59 -9.68 -10.03
N ALA A 50 3.05 -8.60 -9.46
CA ALA A 50 2.00 -7.81 -10.09
C ALA A 50 2.04 -6.37 -9.57
N SER A 51 1.48 -5.46 -10.36
CA SER A 51 1.23 -4.08 -9.96
C SER A 51 -0.11 -3.59 -10.48
N ALA A 52 -0.65 -2.57 -9.81
CA ALA A 52 -1.87 -1.89 -10.21
C ALA A 52 -1.77 -0.41 -9.84
N VAL A 53 -2.38 0.44 -10.66
CA VAL A 53 -2.61 1.85 -10.31
C VAL A 53 -4.10 2.02 -10.08
N ILE A 54 -4.46 2.59 -8.93
CA ILE A 54 -5.85 2.92 -8.58
C ILE A 54 -6.00 4.42 -8.39
N LYS A 55 -7.20 4.93 -8.64
CA LYS A 55 -7.61 6.28 -8.24
C LYS A 55 -8.16 6.18 -6.82
N TRP A 56 -7.59 6.91 -5.86
CA TRP A 56 -8.15 6.98 -4.51
C TRP A 56 -9.43 7.81 -4.53
N THR A 57 -10.54 7.24 -4.08
CA THR A 57 -11.87 7.88 -4.12
C THR A 57 -12.53 7.98 -2.75
N GLN A 58 -11.89 7.45 -1.70
CA GLN A 58 -12.41 7.54 -0.34
C GLN A 58 -12.07 8.89 0.28
N PRO A 59 -13.01 9.45 1.07
CA PRO A 59 -12.81 10.72 1.78
C PRO A 59 -11.69 10.65 2.81
#